data_AF-A0A822EAJ5-F1
#
_entry.id   AF-A0A822EAJ5-F1
#
_cell.length_a   1.000
_cell.length_b   1.000
_cell.length_c   1.000
_cell.angle_alpha   90.00
_cell.angle_beta   90.00
_cell.angle_gamma   90.00
#
_symmetry.space_group_name_H-M   'P 1'
#
loop_
_entity.id
_entity.type
_entity.pdbx_description
1 polymer ?
#
loop_
_entity_poly.entity_id
_entity_poly.type
_entity_poly.pdbx_seq_one_letter_code
_entity_poly.pdbx_strand_id
1 'polypeptide(L)'
;ADAKYLRAMRLISGFFGSSANLQLHQHPLVFKTQTTSQRPWFFLRKQQLLLFLQDATHLVTKWRNRLLSSTAELCIDNKAISVNHLYDIIDNPAFTKFDHCLTKTDINPKDRQNVNSCLKITNNDLLRILSENVNTQGTFIYLQMLKMIIVAYVENATTITERKFSNLSCLFVN
;
A
#
# COMPACT_ATOMS: atom_id res chain seq x y z
N ALA A 1 15.57 -1.91 -13.49
CA ALA A 1 14.52 -0.90 -13.71
C ALA A 1 14.07 -1.01 -15.15
N ASP A 2 12.78 -1.19 -15.40
CA ASP A 2 12.23 -1.38 -16.74
C ASP A 2 12.50 -0.12 -17.62
N ALA A 3 13.01 -0.36 -18.82
CA ALA A 3 13.47 0.65 -19.76
C ALA A 3 12.38 1.69 -20.12
N LYS A 4 11.10 1.29 -20.03
CA LYS A 4 9.96 2.18 -20.26
C LYS A 4 9.88 3.31 -19.23
N TYR A 5 10.09 3.00 -17.95
CA TYR A 5 10.05 3.99 -16.87
C TYR A 5 11.27 4.92 -16.90
N LEU A 6 12.45 4.38 -17.23
CA LEU A 6 13.65 5.18 -17.45
C LEU A 6 13.50 6.15 -18.64
N ARG A 7 12.84 5.73 -19.72
CA ARG A 7 12.54 6.59 -20.87
C ARG A 7 11.52 7.66 -20.52
N ALA A 8 10.47 7.33 -19.77
CA ALA A 8 9.49 8.31 -19.28
C ALA A 8 10.13 9.34 -18.34
N MET A 9 10.97 8.90 -17.40
CA MET A 9 11.73 9.80 -16.52
C MET A 9 12.69 10.69 -17.31
N ARG A 10 13.42 10.15 -18.30
CA ARG A 10 14.30 10.96 -19.18
C ARG A 10 13.53 11.97 -20.01
N LEU A 11 12.37 11.61 -20.56
CA LEU A 11 11.49 12.53 -21.30
C LEU A 11 10.95 13.64 -20.41
N ILE A 12 10.59 13.32 -19.16
CA ILE A 12 10.10 14.29 -18.18
C ILE A 12 11.23 15.23 -17.72
N SER A 13 12.43 14.70 -17.45
CA SER A 13 13.60 15.53 -17.14
C SER A 13 13.98 16.43 -18.31
N GLY A 14 13.85 15.94 -19.55
CA GLY A 14 14.00 16.75 -20.76
C GLY A 14 12.95 17.84 -20.88
N PHE A 15 11.69 17.56 -20.55
CA PHE A 15 10.58 18.52 -20.53
C PHE A 15 10.83 19.67 -19.55
N PHE A 16 11.27 19.37 -18.32
CA PHE A 16 11.58 20.41 -17.33
C PHE A 16 12.87 21.18 -17.66
N GLY A 17 13.84 20.55 -18.32
CA GLY A 17 15.05 21.21 -18.80
C GLY A 17 14.82 22.15 -19.99
N SER A 18 13.90 21.81 -20.90
CA SER A 18 13.62 22.60 -22.11
C SER A 18 12.52 23.65 -21.95
N SER A 19 11.69 23.54 -20.91
CA SER A 19 10.46 24.34 -20.74
C SER A 19 10.47 25.17 -19.45
N ALA A 20 11.59 25.82 -19.14
CA ALA A 20 11.75 26.61 -17.92
C ALA A 20 10.69 27.71 -17.72
N ASN A 21 10.05 28.19 -18.81
CA ASN A 21 9.04 29.26 -18.81
C ASN A 21 7.65 28.79 -19.26
N LEU A 22 7.28 27.54 -18.98
CA LEU A 22 5.98 27.02 -19.38
C LEU A 22 4.83 27.75 -18.66
N GLN A 23 4.02 28.49 -19.42
CA GLN A 23 2.80 29.11 -18.90
C GLN A 23 1.70 28.06 -18.72
N LEU A 24 1.73 27.37 -17.58
CA LEU A 24 0.79 26.30 -17.19
C LEU A 24 -0.68 26.68 -17.48
N HIS A 25 -1.09 27.90 -17.15
CA HIS A 25 -2.48 28.34 -17.30
C HIS A 25 -3.00 28.39 -18.75
N GLN A 26 -2.11 28.39 -19.75
CA GLN A 26 -2.47 28.42 -21.18
C GLN A 26 -2.30 27.06 -21.86
N HIS A 27 -1.74 26.07 -21.17
CA HIS A 27 -1.41 24.81 -21.79
C HIS A 27 -2.66 23.91 -21.89
N PRO A 28 -3.00 23.36 -23.08
CA PRO A 28 -4.27 22.68 -23.34
C PRO A 28 -4.48 21.40 -22.53
N LEU A 29 -3.37 20.79 -22.06
CA LEU A 29 -3.39 19.56 -21.26
C LEU A 29 -3.35 19.81 -19.74
N VAL A 30 -3.41 21.06 -19.27
CA VAL A 30 -3.48 21.30 -17.82
C VAL A 30 -4.80 20.80 -17.27
N PHE A 31 -4.72 19.93 -16.27
CA PHE A 31 -5.88 19.58 -15.47
C PHE A 31 -5.88 20.41 -14.19
N LYS A 32 -7.10 20.79 -13.77
CA LYS A 32 -7.33 21.56 -12.55
C LYS A 32 -7.71 20.59 -11.44
N THR A 33 -7.02 20.68 -10.32
CA THR A 33 -7.37 19.94 -9.11
C THR A 33 -8.01 20.89 -8.11
N GLN A 34 -9.13 20.46 -7.53
CA GLN A 34 -9.75 21.13 -6.40
C GLN A 34 -9.43 20.31 -5.16
N THR A 35 -8.40 20.70 -4.42
CA THR A 35 -8.09 20.10 -3.12
C THR A 35 -8.77 20.91 -2.04
N THR A 36 -9.69 20.29 -1.32
CA THR A 36 -10.33 20.89 -0.13
C THR A 36 -9.46 20.79 1.12
N SER A 37 -8.38 20.00 1.07
CA SER A 37 -7.52 19.69 2.21
C SER A 37 -6.40 20.73 2.39
N GLN A 38 -6.48 21.55 3.44
CA GLN A 38 -5.38 22.39 3.94
C GLN A 38 -4.42 21.61 4.87
N ARG A 39 -4.14 20.34 4.57
CA ARG A 39 -3.28 19.53 5.44
C ARG A 39 -1.81 19.93 5.24
N PRO A 40 -1.04 20.16 6.32
CA PRO A 40 0.34 20.66 6.22
C PRO A 40 1.30 19.66 5.55
N TRP A 41 0.94 18.39 5.51
CA TRP A 41 1.75 17.31 4.95
C TRP A 41 1.38 16.94 3.51
N PHE A 42 0.34 17.54 2.91
CA PHE A 42 -0.08 17.26 1.54
C PHE A 42 -0.04 18.53 0.69
N PHE A 43 0.85 18.56 -0.29
CA PHE A 43 0.96 19.67 -1.23
C PHE A 43 0.58 19.21 -2.64
N LEU A 44 -0.41 19.86 -3.22
CA LEU A 44 -0.79 19.68 -4.61
C LEU A 44 -1.11 21.06 -5.22
N ARG A 45 -0.53 21.37 -6.38
CA ARG A 45 -0.85 22.60 -7.09
C ARG A 45 -2.23 22.48 -7.73
N LYS A 46 -3.02 23.57 -7.68
CA LYS A 46 -4.35 23.66 -8.32
C LYS A 46 -4.31 23.40 -9.83
N GLN A 47 -3.17 23.64 -10.48
CA GLN A 47 -2.95 23.42 -11.90
C GLN A 47 -1.61 22.71 -12.09
N GLN A 48 -1.63 21.61 -12.83
CA GLN A 48 -0.42 20.87 -13.17
C GLN A 48 -0.65 20.03 -14.44
N LEU A 49 0.44 19.60 -15.05
CA LEU A 49 0.42 18.77 -16.26
C LEU A 49 0.63 17.28 -15.97
N LEU A 50 1.27 16.98 -14.85
CA LEU A 50 1.72 15.64 -14.51
C LEU A 50 1.41 15.35 -13.04
N LEU A 51 1.06 14.10 -12.74
CA LEU A 51 1.06 13.54 -11.40
C LEU A 51 2.18 12.51 -11.30
N PHE A 52 3.03 12.67 -10.30
CA PHE A 52 4.01 11.66 -9.95
C PHE A 52 3.38 10.75 -8.91
N LEU A 53 3.17 9.50 -9.30
CA LEU A 53 2.65 8.45 -8.43
C LEU A 53 3.75 7.41 -8.21
N GLN A 54 3.83 6.90 -6.99
CA GLN A 54 4.70 5.78 -6.69
C GLN A 54 4.12 4.50 -7.30
N ASP A 55 5.01 3.59 -7.71
CA ASP A 55 4.61 2.25 -8.15
C ASP A 55 3.89 1.50 -7.01
N ALA A 56 2.67 1.06 -7.30
CA ALA A 56 1.78 0.39 -6.34
C ALA A 56 2.32 -0.96 -5.86
N THR A 57 2.97 -1.72 -6.76
CA THR A 57 3.56 -3.02 -6.44
C THR A 57 4.73 -2.84 -5.48
N HIS A 58 5.57 -1.84 -5.71
CA HIS A 58 6.64 -1.46 -4.80
C HIS A 58 6.13 -0.94 -3.46
N LEU A 59 5.01 -0.20 -3.44
CA LEU A 59 4.37 0.24 -2.20
C LEU A 59 3.94 -0.95 -1.34
N VAL A 60 3.19 -1.89 -1.92
CA VAL A 60 2.67 -3.09 -1.23
C VAL A 60 3.80 -3.98 -0.72
N THR A 61 4.81 -4.25 -1.54
CA THR A 61 5.97 -5.06 -1.13
C THR A 61 6.79 -4.37 -0.04
N LYS A 62 6.95 -3.05 -0.08
CA LYS A 62 7.61 -2.28 1.00
C LYS A 62 6.83 -2.38 2.31
N TRP A 63 5.50 -2.31 2.25
CA TRP A 63 4.62 -2.46 3.41
C TRP A 63 4.74 -3.85 4.06
N ARG A 64 4.72 -4.92 3.25
CA ARG A 64 4.99 -6.30 3.71
C ARG A 64 6.39 -6.42 4.31
N ASN A 65 7.41 -5.95 3.60
CA ASN A 65 8.80 -6.07 4.06
C ASN A 65 9.03 -5.32 5.38
N ARG A 66 8.25 -4.27 5.64
CA ARG A 66 8.26 -3.57 6.92
C ARG A 66 7.71 -4.45 8.06
N LEU A 67 6.62 -5.19 7.84
CA LEU A 67 6.10 -6.17 8.81
C LEU A 67 7.10 -7.29 9.12
N LEU A 68 7.83 -7.76 8.10
CA LEU A 68 8.80 -8.85 8.24
C LEU A 68 10.18 -8.38 8.77
N SER A 69 10.39 -7.07 8.90
CA SER A 69 11.66 -6.51 9.33
C SER A 69 11.79 -6.59 10.85
N SER A 70 12.90 -7.13 11.33
CA SER A 70 13.27 -7.11 12.75
C SER A 70 13.89 -5.77 13.21
N THR A 71 13.96 -4.78 12.33
CA THR A 71 14.78 -3.58 12.54
C THR A 71 14.10 -2.56 13.46
N ALA A 72 12.78 -2.54 13.54
CA ALA A 72 12.08 -1.64 14.43
C ALA A 72 10.71 -2.20 14.80
N GLU A 73 10.28 -1.87 16.00
CA GLU A 73 8.94 -2.17 16.48
C GLU A 73 7.91 -1.38 15.69
N LEU A 74 6.78 -2.02 15.44
CA LEU A 74 5.64 -1.44 14.75
C LEU A 74 4.47 -1.39 15.73
N CYS A 75 3.89 -0.21 15.87
CA CYS A 75 2.69 0.01 16.65
C CYS A 75 1.71 0.88 15.86
N ILE A 76 0.43 0.63 16.08
CA ILE A 76 -0.66 1.56 15.74
C ILE A 76 -1.32 1.88 17.08
N ASP A 77 -1.20 3.14 17.49
CA ASP A 77 -1.51 3.59 18.86
C ASP A 77 -0.79 2.70 19.89
N ASN A 78 -1.55 2.12 20.82
CA ASN A 78 -1.05 1.22 21.86
C ASN A 78 -1.09 -0.26 21.46
N LYS A 79 -1.31 -0.58 20.19
CA LYS A 79 -1.43 -1.96 19.70
C LYS A 79 -0.17 -2.37 18.96
N ALA A 80 0.51 -3.39 19.48
CA ALA A 80 1.71 -3.95 18.85
C ALA A 80 1.36 -4.70 17.55
N ILE A 81 2.20 -4.51 16.54
CA ILE A 81 2.17 -5.25 15.29
C ILE A 81 3.38 -6.19 15.29
N SER A 82 3.11 -7.47 15.06
CA SER A 82 4.16 -8.48 15.00
C SER A 82 3.88 -9.51 13.91
N VAL A 83 4.95 -9.93 13.22
CA VAL A 83 4.93 -11.11 12.34
C VAL A 83 4.79 -12.40 13.15
N ASN A 84 5.17 -12.41 14.43
CA ASN A 84 5.03 -13.59 15.29
C ASN A 84 3.57 -14.01 15.42
N HIS A 85 2.63 -13.07 15.41
CA HIS A 85 1.20 -13.38 15.36
C HIS A 85 0.81 -14.25 14.15
N LEU A 86 1.51 -14.13 13.01
CA LEU A 86 1.30 -14.97 11.84
C LEU A 86 1.98 -16.34 11.98
N TYR A 87 3.17 -16.38 12.58
CA TYR A 87 3.84 -17.65 12.91
C TYR A 87 2.99 -18.45 13.89
N ASP A 88 2.45 -17.81 14.92
CA ASP A 88 1.59 -18.43 15.93
C ASP A 88 0.35 -19.05 15.29
N ILE A 89 -0.29 -18.38 14.32
CA ILE A 89 -1.44 -18.95 13.60
C ILE A 89 -1.02 -20.17 12.75
N ILE A 90 0.11 -20.09 12.04
CA ILE A 90 0.59 -21.17 11.17
C ILE A 90 0.97 -22.42 11.98
N ASP A 91 1.54 -22.24 13.17
CA ASP A 91 2.03 -23.32 14.02
C ASP A 91 1.00 -23.78 15.07
N ASN A 92 -0.16 -23.13 15.18
CA ASN A 92 -1.20 -23.48 16.14
C ASN A 92 -2.01 -24.71 15.68
N PRO A 93 -2.06 -25.79 16.48
CA PRO A 93 -2.77 -27.02 16.12
C PRO A 93 -4.30 -26.87 16.00
N ALA A 94 -4.88 -25.78 16.51
CA ALA A 94 -6.31 -25.47 16.37
C ALA A 94 -6.70 -25.04 14.95
N PHE A 95 -5.73 -24.63 14.12
CA PHE A 95 -5.96 -24.19 12.75
C PHE A 95 -5.22 -25.08 11.76
N THR A 96 -5.85 -25.36 10.63
CA THR A 96 -5.24 -26.04 9.50
C THR A 96 -4.83 -25.03 8.43
N LYS A 97 -3.96 -25.45 7.51
CA LYS A 97 -3.60 -24.64 6.33
C LYS A 97 -4.82 -24.16 5.53
N PHE A 98 -5.93 -24.89 5.56
CA PHE A 98 -7.16 -24.49 4.85
C PHE A 98 -7.89 -23.35 5.55
N ASP A 99 -7.71 -23.19 6.86
CA ASP A 99 -8.37 -22.14 7.64
C ASP A 99 -7.69 -20.78 7.43
N HIS A 100 -6.35 -20.76 7.32
CA HIS A 100 -5.58 -19.51 7.25
C HIS A 100 -4.88 -19.28 5.89
N CYS A 101 -4.81 -20.30 5.02
CA CYS A 101 -4.20 -20.26 3.68
C CYS A 101 -2.71 -19.84 3.62
N LEU A 102 -1.99 -19.82 4.74
CA LEU A 102 -0.59 -19.43 4.82
C LEU A 102 0.37 -20.61 4.91
N THR A 103 1.61 -20.37 4.49
CA THR A 103 2.76 -21.24 4.72
C THR A 103 3.95 -20.42 5.21
N LYS A 104 4.94 -21.06 5.85
CA LYS A 104 6.13 -20.36 6.37
C LYS A 104 6.92 -19.62 5.29
N THR A 105 6.87 -20.08 4.04
CA THR A 105 7.52 -19.40 2.90
C THR A 105 6.84 -18.09 2.54
N ASP A 106 5.53 -17.95 2.79
CA ASP A 106 4.79 -16.72 2.52
C ASP A 106 5.27 -15.59 3.45
N ILE A 107 5.69 -15.88 4.67
CA ILE A 107 6.24 -14.88 5.63
C ILE A 107 7.77 -14.83 5.66
N ASN A 108 8.45 -15.34 4.63
CA ASN A 108 9.91 -15.32 4.57
C ASN A 108 10.46 -13.91 4.24
N PRO A 109 11.29 -13.30 5.11
CA PRO A 109 11.87 -11.97 4.89
C PRO A 109 12.92 -11.92 3.77
N LYS A 110 13.47 -13.07 3.36
CA LYS A 110 14.47 -13.14 2.27
C LYS A 110 13.85 -12.86 0.91
N ASP A 111 12.58 -13.20 0.73
CA ASP A 111 11.86 -13.02 -0.53
C ASP A 111 11.18 -11.65 -0.58
N ARG A 112 11.96 -10.61 -0.88
CA ARG A 112 11.52 -9.19 -0.78
C ARG A 112 10.60 -8.72 -1.92
N GLN A 113 10.49 -9.48 -3.01
CA GLN A 113 9.76 -9.08 -4.22
C GLN A 113 8.44 -9.85 -4.40
N ASN A 114 8.06 -10.68 -3.43
CA ASN A 114 6.89 -11.54 -3.54
C ASN A 114 5.57 -10.79 -3.28
N VAL A 115 4.96 -10.34 -4.38
CA VAL A 115 3.65 -9.69 -4.37
C VAL A 115 2.54 -10.68 -4.00
N ASN A 116 2.64 -11.94 -4.45
CA ASN A 116 1.64 -12.97 -4.16
C ASN A 116 1.52 -13.25 -2.66
N SER A 117 2.64 -13.21 -1.94
CA SER A 117 2.64 -13.28 -0.49
C SER A 117 1.86 -12.12 0.13
N CYS A 118 1.99 -10.90 -0.41
CA CYS A 118 1.21 -9.74 0.08
C CYS A 118 -0.29 -9.99 -0.03
N LEU A 119 -0.76 -10.62 -1.11
CA LEU A 119 -2.16 -11.01 -1.27
C LEU A 119 -2.58 -12.04 -0.23
N LYS A 120 -1.78 -13.10 -0.04
CA LYS A 120 -2.08 -14.18 0.91
C LYS A 120 -2.16 -13.71 2.37
N ILE A 121 -1.23 -12.86 2.82
CA ILE A 121 -1.25 -12.32 4.19
C ILE A 121 -2.40 -11.32 4.41
N THR A 122 -3.15 -10.97 3.37
CA THR A 122 -4.36 -10.13 3.45
C THR A 122 -5.65 -10.91 3.12
N ASN A 123 -5.59 -12.25 3.13
CA ASN A 123 -6.79 -13.07 2.95
C ASN A 123 -7.82 -12.77 4.06
N ASN A 124 -9.11 -12.75 3.69
CA ASN A 124 -10.23 -12.59 4.60
C ASN A 124 -10.23 -13.64 5.72
N ASP A 125 -9.91 -14.90 5.42
CA ASP A 125 -9.97 -15.97 6.43
C ASP A 125 -8.94 -15.74 7.55
N LEU A 126 -7.71 -15.37 7.16
CA LEU A 126 -6.66 -14.98 8.10
C LEU A 126 -7.05 -13.73 8.91
N LEU A 127 -7.60 -12.71 8.24
CA LEU A 127 -8.03 -11.48 8.90
C LEU A 127 -9.15 -11.73 9.91
N ARG A 128 -10.07 -12.66 9.62
CA ARG A 128 -11.10 -13.10 10.56
C ARG A 128 -10.47 -13.73 11.81
N ILE A 129 -9.54 -14.67 11.64
CA ILE A 129 -8.82 -15.30 12.76
C ILE A 129 -8.10 -14.25 13.62
N LEU A 130 -7.39 -13.30 12.98
CA LEU A 130 -6.69 -12.22 13.69
C LEU A 130 -7.65 -11.26 14.42
N SER A 131 -8.88 -11.11 13.95
CA SER A 131 -9.88 -10.23 14.59
C SER A 131 -10.51 -10.84 15.84
N GLU A 132 -10.45 -12.16 15.99
CA GLU A 132 -11.02 -12.90 17.13
C GLU A 132 -10.13 -12.80 18.39
N ASN A 133 -8.86 -12.39 18.26
CA ASN A 133 -7.91 -12.28 19.36
C ASN A 133 -7.46 -10.83 19.61
N VAL A 134 -7.67 -10.34 20.84
CA VAL A 134 -7.34 -8.97 21.25
C VAL A 134 -5.84 -8.66 21.10
N ASN A 135 -4.98 -9.65 21.34
CA ASN A 135 -3.51 -9.48 21.25
C ASN A 135 -3.04 -9.27 19.81
N THR A 136 -3.80 -9.75 18.82
CA THR A 136 -3.45 -9.64 17.40
C THR A 136 -4.07 -8.43 16.72
N GLN A 137 -4.80 -7.60 17.45
CA GLN A 137 -5.56 -6.47 16.90
C GLN A 137 -4.70 -5.46 16.13
N GLY A 138 -3.47 -5.19 16.59
CA GLY A 138 -2.54 -4.31 15.86
C GLY A 138 -2.18 -4.88 14.49
N THR A 139 -1.79 -6.16 14.44
CA THR A 139 -1.50 -6.87 13.18
C THR A 139 -2.73 -6.95 12.27
N PHE A 140 -3.93 -7.20 12.83
CA PHE A 140 -5.19 -7.17 12.07
C PHE A 140 -5.39 -5.83 11.36
N ILE A 141 -5.32 -4.70 12.09
CA ILE A 141 -5.50 -3.36 11.52
C ILE A 141 -4.44 -3.08 10.46
N TYR A 142 -3.18 -3.45 10.72
CA TYR A 142 -2.07 -3.26 9.78
C TYR A 142 -2.28 -4.01 8.45
N LEU A 143 -2.72 -5.26 8.52
CA LEU A 143 -2.99 -6.09 7.33
C LEU A 143 -4.29 -5.68 6.64
N GLN A 144 -5.29 -5.20 7.38
CA GLN A 144 -6.50 -4.61 6.81
C GLN A 144 -6.15 -3.36 5.99
N MET A 145 -5.30 -2.48 6.50
CA MET A 145 -4.81 -1.33 5.73
C MET A 145 -4.05 -1.75 4.47
N LEU A 146 -3.19 -2.77 4.57
CA LEU A 146 -2.48 -3.33 3.41
C LEU A 146 -3.46 -3.85 2.35
N LYS A 147 -4.51 -4.57 2.77
CA LYS A 147 -5.57 -5.05 1.88
C LYS A 147 -6.24 -3.92 1.12
N MET A 148 -6.59 -2.85 1.83
CA MET A 148 -7.25 -1.69 1.24
C MET A 148 -6.33 -0.95 0.25
N ILE A 149 -5.02 -0.88 0.53
CA ILE A 149 -4.01 -0.37 -0.42
C ILE A 149 -3.95 -1.24 -1.68
N ILE A 150 -3.96 -2.57 -1.53
CA ILE A 150 -3.96 -3.51 -2.67
C ILE A 150 -5.19 -3.29 -3.55
N VAL A 151 -6.39 -3.24 -2.96
CA VAL A 151 -7.65 -3.01 -3.67
C VAL A 151 -7.65 -1.64 -4.37
N ALA A 152 -7.13 -0.60 -3.70
CA ALA A 152 -7.12 0.75 -4.26
C ALA A 152 -6.15 0.92 -5.43
N TYR A 153 -4.96 0.31 -5.36
CA TYR A 153 -3.84 0.65 -6.25
C TYR A 153 -3.32 -0.49 -7.12
N VAL A 154 -3.55 -1.76 -6.77
CA VAL A 154 -2.99 -2.93 -7.46
C VAL A 154 -4.07 -3.71 -8.21
N GLU A 155 -5.23 -3.88 -7.61
CA GLU A 155 -6.31 -4.65 -8.23
C GLU A 155 -6.88 -3.90 -9.44
N ASN A 156 -7.06 -4.59 -10.57
CA ASN A 156 -7.50 -3.98 -11.83
C ASN A 156 -9.03 -4.06 -12.02
N ALA A 157 -9.68 -5.03 -11.39
CA ALA A 157 -11.12 -5.28 -11.51
C ALA A 157 -11.96 -4.30 -10.66
N THR A 158 -11.37 -3.66 -9.66
CA THR A 158 -12.06 -2.76 -8.74
C THR A 158 -12.57 -1.50 -9.45
N THR A 159 -13.86 -1.22 -9.30
CA THR A 159 -14.50 -0.05 -9.90
C THR A 159 -13.98 1.24 -9.26
N ILE A 160 -14.11 2.37 -9.97
CA ILE A 160 -13.69 3.68 -9.46
C ILE A 160 -14.39 4.03 -8.13
N THR A 161 -15.65 3.63 -7.97
CA THR A 161 -16.43 3.89 -6.76
C THR A 161 -15.86 3.13 -5.56
N GLU A 162 -15.59 1.84 -5.71
CA GLU A 162 -14.99 1.00 -4.65
C GLU A 162 -13.58 1.47 -4.26
N ARG A 163 -12.79 1.95 -5.23
CA ARG A 163 -11.46 2.55 -4.96
C ARG A 163 -11.55 3.82 -4.11
N LYS A 164 -12.57 4.66 -4.32
CA LYS A 164 -12.77 5.87 -3.50
C LYS A 164 -13.04 5.53 -2.04
N PHE A 165 -13.93 4.56 -1.80
CA PHE A 165 -14.19 4.08 -0.44
C PHE A 165 -12.94 3.48 0.19
N SER A 166 -12.19 2.67 -0.57
CA SER A 166 -11.00 2.00 -0.04
C SER A 166 -9.89 2.98 0.35
N ASN A 167 -9.66 4.01 -0.48
CA ASN A 167 -8.70 5.07 -0.19
C ASN A 167 -9.09 5.95 0.99
N LEU A 168 -10.38 6.27 1.15
CA LEU A 168 -10.84 7.04 2.31
C LEU A 168 -10.59 6.24 3.60
N SER A 169 -10.98 4.97 3.65
CA SER A 169 -10.80 4.16 4.86
C SER A 169 -9.33 4.02 5.28
N CYS A 170 -8.38 3.99 4.34
CA CYS A 170 -6.93 4.02 4.67
C CYS A 170 -6.45 5.34 5.27
N LEU A 171 -7.07 6.47 4.92
CA LEU A 171 -6.66 7.81 5.35
C LEU A 171 -7.39 8.28 6.62
N PHE A 172 -8.43 7.56 7.05
CA PHE A 172 -9.38 7.98 8.08
C PHE A 172 -9.67 6.90 9.14
N VAL A 173 -8.72 6.00 9.42
CA VAL A 173 -8.79 5.21 10.66
C VAL A 173 -8.55 6.18 11.84
N ASN A 174 -9.67 6.67 12.40
CA ASN A 174 -9.76 7.38 13.67
C ASN A 174 -10.63 6.53 14.62
#